data_AF-A0A0Q4N5A0-F1
#
_entry.id   AF-A0A0Q4N5A0-F1
#
_cell.length_a   1.000
_cell.length_b   1.000
_cell.length_c   1.000
_cell.angle_alpha   90.00
_cell.angle_beta   90.00
_cell.angle_gamma   90.00
#
_symmetry.space_group_name_H-M   'P 1'
#
loop_
_entity.id
_entity.type
_entity.pdbx_description
1 polymer ?
#
loop_
_entity_poly.entity_id
_entity_poly.type
_entity_poly.pdbx_seq_one_letter_code
_entity_poly.pdbx_strand_id
1 'polypeptide(L)'
;MHFDWREFLCSVWDVISSNGMPAWVQAIGSLVALVVAFRVSRLSVEHAGLLKQKTTFSIAEAAREYANKIRAAIEDIDDDPGSNVSLYGVYHRDVTSGLVRALQGVPMHELASGKQVEAILGLANQLVFMGNATDKLLGPPLMQPEVLKALESVGDDHEQRRRISHIALNVLKANALNHLDKIDEYYFSLKSTFDN
;
A
#
# COMPACT_ATOMS: atom_id res chain seq x y z
N MET A 1 32.03 0.00 4.40
CA MET A 1 33.14 -0.93 4.67
C MET A 1 32.79 -2.26 4.02
N HIS A 2 33.47 -2.60 2.93
CA HIS A 2 33.33 -3.90 2.27
C HIS A 2 34.19 -4.90 3.06
N PHE A 3 33.57 -5.90 3.69
CA PHE A 3 34.31 -6.98 4.33
C PHE A 3 34.74 -7.95 3.23
N ASP A 4 36.04 -8.04 2.96
CA ASP A 4 36.56 -8.90 1.90
C ASP A 4 36.61 -10.36 2.40
N TRP A 5 35.54 -11.08 2.06
CA TRP A 5 35.38 -12.49 2.42
C TRP A 5 36.48 -13.39 1.85
N ARG A 6 37.15 -13.00 0.77
CA ARG A 6 38.24 -13.81 0.21
C ARG A 6 39.48 -13.74 1.07
N GLU A 7 39.89 -12.54 1.53
CA GLU A 7 41.04 -12.40 2.42
C GLU A 7 40.81 -13.09 3.76
N PHE A 8 39.60 -12.97 4.32
CA PHE A 8 39.24 -13.66 5.55
C PHE A 8 39.31 -15.19 5.38
N LEU A 9 38.73 -15.73 4.30
CA LEU A 9 38.76 -17.18 4.05
C LEU A 9 40.17 -17.71 3.77
N CYS A 10 41.00 -16.95 3.04
CA CYS A 10 42.40 -17.31 2.80
C CYS A 10 43.21 -17.29 4.10
N SER A 11 43.05 -16.27 4.95
CA SER A 11 43.73 -16.19 6.24
C SER A 11 43.31 -17.32 7.19
N VAL A 12 42.02 -17.68 7.20
CA VAL A 12 41.50 -18.81 7.98
C VAL A 12 42.03 -20.13 7.43
N TRP A 13 42.11 -20.29 6.11
CA TRP A 13 42.64 -21.49 5.47
C TRP A 13 44.13 -21.69 5.72
N ASP A 14 44.94 -20.62 5.69
CA ASP A 14 46.37 -20.67 5.98
C ASP A 14 46.65 -21.04 7.45
N VAL A 15 45.81 -20.57 8.38
CA VAL A 15 45.91 -20.95 9.80
C VAL A 15 45.54 -22.43 9.98
N ILE A 16 44.47 -22.90 9.33
CA ILE A 16 44.00 -24.29 9.42
C ILE A 16 44.94 -25.28 8.70
N SER A 17 45.60 -24.86 7.62
CA SER A 17 46.47 -25.73 6.80
C SER A 17 47.93 -25.78 7.24
N SER A 18 48.31 -25.03 8.28
CA SER A 18 49.67 -25.10 8.82
C SER A 18 49.96 -26.48 9.44
N ASN A 19 51.03 -27.14 8.98
CA ASN A 19 51.45 -28.51 9.31
C ASN A 19 51.95 -28.69 10.78
N GLY A 20 51.28 -28.10 11.75
CA GLY A 20 51.66 -28.17 13.17
C GLY A 20 50.58 -27.79 14.18
N MET A 21 49.33 -27.54 13.75
CA MET A 21 48.27 -27.18 14.68
C MET A 21 47.63 -28.42 15.33
N PRO A 22 47.47 -28.44 16.66
CA PRO A 22 46.79 -29.54 17.34
C PRO A 22 45.32 -29.64 16.91
N ALA A 23 44.81 -30.86 16.71
CA ALA A 23 43.43 -31.13 16.28
C ALA A 23 42.34 -30.44 17.15
N TRP A 24 42.65 -30.15 18.42
CA TRP A 24 41.75 -29.43 19.33
C TRP A 24 41.56 -27.96 18.95
N VAL A 25 42.57 -27.30 18.36
CA VAL A 25 42.45 -25.90 17.93
C VAL A 25 41.62 -25.78 16.65
N GLN A 26 41.74 -26.75 15.75
CA GLN A 26 40.91 -26.85 14.54
C GLN A 26 39.41 -27.06 14.88
N ALA A 27 39.12 -27.89 15.90
CA ALA A 27 37.76 -28.10 16.38
C ALA A 27 37.16 -26.88 17.09
N ILE A 28 37.96 -26.10 17.82
CA ILE A 28 37.51 -24.82 18.41
C ILE A 28 37.27 -23.77 17.32
N GLY A 29 38.13 -23.71 16.31
CA GLY A 29 37.99 -22.78 15.18
C GLY A 29 36.70 -22.98 14.38
N SER A 30 36.29 -24.23 14.14
CA SER A 30 35.04 -24.54 13.45
C SER A 30 33.79 -24.18 14.26
N LEU A 31 33.83 -24.37 15.58
CA LEU A 31 32.77 -23.94 16.51
C LEU A 31 32.61 -22.41 16.53
N VAL A 32 33.71 -21.67 16.61
CA VAL A 32 33.67 -20.20 16.58
C VAL A 32 33.18 -19.69 15.22
N ALA A 33 33.64 -20.27 14.12
CA ALA A 33 33.18 -19.92 12.78
C ALA A 33 31.67 -20.16 12.60
N LEU A 34 31.13 -21.25 13.16
CA LEU A 34 29.70 -21.56 13.13
C LEU A 34 28.89 -20.57 13.97
N VAL A 35 29.38 -20.16 15.13
CA VAL A 35 28.74 -19.12 15.97
C VAL A 35 28.75 -17.76 15.27
N VAL A 36 29.87 -17.39 14.64
CA VAL A 36 30.00 -16.13 13.87
C VAL A 36 29.09 -16.17 12.65
N ALA A 37 29.08 -17.26 11.88
CA ALA A 37 28.19 -17.44 10.73
C ALA A 37 26.71 -17.37 11.15
N PHE A 38 26.35 -17.98 12.28
CA PHE A 38 25.00 -17.91 12.83
C PHE A 38 24.63 -16.47 13.24
N ARG A 39 25.54 -15.73 13.87
CA ARG A 39 25.33 -14.32 14.26
C ARG A 39 25.23 -13.39 13.05
N VAL A 40 26.13 -13.52 12.07
CA VAL A 40 26.13 -12.73 10.83
C VAL A 40 24.89 -13.04 10.00
N SER A 41 24.49 -14.32 9.90
CA SER A 41 23.26 -14.73 9.24
C SER A 41 22.03 -14.12 9.92
N ARG A 42 21.93 -14.19 11.26
CA ARG A 42 20.82 -13.55 11.99
C ARG A 42 20.77 -12.04 11.81
N LEU A 43 21.91 -11.35 11.85
CA LEU A 43 21.97 -9.90 11.60
C LEU A 43 21.53 -9.54 10.17
N SER A 44 21.92 -10.33 9.18
CA SER A 44 21.51 -10.12 7.79
C SER A 44 20.01 -10.38 7.57
N VAL A 45 19.45 -11.39 8.25
CA VAL A 45 18.01 -11.72 8.18
C VAL A 45 17.17 -10.69 8.89
N GLU A 46 17.60 -10.22 10.08
CA GLU A 46 16.91 -9.16 10.83
C GLU A 46 16.92 -7.83 10.05
N HIS A 47 18.05 -7.45 9.45
CA HIS A 47 18.15 -6.23 8.66
C HIS A 47 17.30 -6.29 7.37
N ALA A 48 17.27 -7.45 6.71
CA ALA A 48 16.41 -7.68 5.55
C ALA A 48 14.92 -7.65 5.92
N GLY A 49 14.53 -8.20 7.07
CA GLY A 49 13.17 -8.16 7.58
C GLY A 49 12.69 -6.73 7.85
N LEU A 50 13.50 -5.92 8.52
CA LEU A 50 13.19 -4.51 8.81
C LEU A 50 13.06 -3.67 7.53
N LEU A 51 13.95 -3.87 6.56
CA LEU A 51 13.89 -3.13 5.29
C LEU A 51 12.61 -3.47 4.50
N LYS A 52 12.19 -4.73 4.52
CA LYS A 52 10.96 -5.18 3.89
C LYS A 52 9.72 -4.60 4.56
N GLN A 53 9.66 -4.63 5.90
CA GLN A 53 8.57 -4.01 6.66
C GLN A 53 8.44 -2.52 6.35
N LYS A 54 9.57 -1.80 6.33
CA LYS A 54 9.61 -0.39 5.95
C LYS A 54 9.09 -0.17 4.52
N THR A 55 9.49 -1.03 3.58
CA THR A 55 9.04 -0.94 2.19
C THR A 55 7.52 -1.16 2.07
N THR A 56 6.97 -2.19 2.73
CA THR A 56 5.52 -2.44 2.79
C THR A 56 4.78 -1.24 3.39
N PHE A 57 5.29 -0.69 4.48
CA PHE A 57 4.69 0.48 5.11
C PHE A 57 4.74 1.72 4.21
N SER A 58 5.86 1.97 3.52
CA SER A 58 5.96 3.07 2.56
C SER A 58 5.00 2.94 1.38
N ILE A 59 4.72 1.73 0.90
CA ILE A 59 3.69 1.51 -0.13
C ILE A 59 2.30 1.87 0.41
N ALA A 60 1.97 1.42 1.63
CA ALA A 60 0.71 1.74 2.27
C ALA A 60 0.54 3.24 2.57
N GLU A 61 1.62 3.91 2.97
CA GLU A 61 1.67 5.36 3.19
C GLU A 61 1.44 6.13 1.88
N ALA A 62 2.13 5.75 0.80
CA ALA A 62 1.92 6.35 -0.52
C ALA A 62 0.47 6.16 -1.01
N ALA A 63 -0.12 4.99 -0.77
CA ALA A 63 -1.52 4.72 -1.08
C ALA A 63 -2.48 5.65 -0.31
N ARG A 64 -2.24 5.84 0.99
CA ARG A 64 -3.02 6.75 1.83
C ARG A 64 -2.85 8.21 1.43
N GLU A 65 -1.63 8.66 1.16
CA GLU A 65 -1.38 10.03 0.70
C GLU A 65 -2.09 10.34 -0.62
N TYR A 66 -2.07 9.39 -1.55
CA TYR A 66 -2.81 9.50 -2.80
C TYR A 66 -4.32 9.53 -2.58
N ALA A 67 -4.85 8.66 -1.71
CA ALA A 67 -6.25 8.67 -1.29
C ALA A 67 -6.65 10.02 -0.68
N ASN A 68 -5.81 10.63 0.16
CA ASN A 68 -6.09 11.94 0.77
C ASN A 68 -6.15 13.08 -0.27
N LYS A 69 -5.32 13.04 -1.32
CA LYS A 69 -5.42 14.01 -2.43
C LYS A 69 -6.76 13.90 -3.16
N ILE A 70 -7.22 12.66 -3.38
CA ILE A 70 -8.53 12.40 -3.99
C ILE A 70 -9.65 12.87 -3.04
N ARG A 71 -9.54 12.59 -1.74
CA ARG A 71 -10.50 13.02 -0.72
C ARG A 71 -10.71 14.54 -0.78
N ALA A 72 -9.63 15.30 -0.70
CA ALA A 72 -9.67 16.76 -0.77
C ALA A 72 -10.37 17.24 -2.06
N ALA A 73 -10.00 16.66 -3.21
CA ALA A 73 -10.63 17.02 -4.47
C ALA A 73 -12.12 16.66 -4.56
N ILE A 74 -12.57 15.58 -3.90
CA ILE A 74 -13.99 15.20 -3.82
C ILE A 74 -14.76 16.14 -2.88
N GLU A 75 -14.16 16.50 -1.75
CA GLU A 75 -14.76 17.42 -0.78
C GLU A 75 -15.03 18.80 -1.40
N ASP A 76 -14.14 19.25 -2.29
CA ASP A 76 -14.25 20.51 -3.05
C ASP A 76 -15.33 20.50 -4.16
N ILE A 77 -15.91 19.35 -4.49
CA ILE A 77 -16.95 19.27 -5.53
C ILE A 77 -18.26 19.87 -5.02
N ASP A 78 -18.79 20.86 -5.74
CA ASP A 78 -20.09 21.49 -5.46
C ASP A 78 -21.09 21.24 -6.61
N ASP A 79 -22.31 21.79 -6.49
CA ASP A 79 -23.37 21.72 -7.50
C ASP A 79 -23.08 22.47 -8.80
N ASP A 80 -22.05 23.31 -8.80
CA ASP A 80 -21.70 24.12 -9.96
C ASP A 80 -21.12 23.27 -11.10
N PRO A 81 -21.55 23.49 -12.36
CA PRO A 81 -20.98 22.78 -13.50
C PRO A 81 -19.46 22.95 -13.57
N GLY A 82 -18.73 21.84 -13.62
CA GLY A 82 -17.27 21.84 -13.68
C GLY A 82 -16.57 21.96 -12.32
N SER A 83 -17.29 21.92 -11.20
CA SER A 83 -16.70 21.86 -9.85
C SER A 83 -15.79 20.63 -9.65
N ASN A 84 -15.95 19.58 -10.46
CA ASN A 84 -15.15 18.36 -10.43
C ASN A 84 -13.79 18.46 -11.16
N VAL A 85 -13.41 19.63 -11.71
CA VAL A 85 -12.14 19.80 -12.44
C VAL A 85 -10.92 19.46 -11.60
N SER A 86 -10.94 19.77 -10.29
CA SER A 86 -9.85 19.42 -9.36
C SER A 86 -9.60 17.91 -9.31
N LEU A 87 -10.66 17.11 -9.39
CA LEU A 87 -10.60 15.65 -9.34
C LEU A 87 -9.87 15.08 -10.56
N TYR A 88 -10.05 15.66 -11.76
CA TYR A 88 -9.29 15.25 -12.96
C TYR A 88 -7.79 15.52 -12.83
N GLY A 89 -7.39 16.53 -12.05
CA GLY A 89 -5.98 16.88 -11.85
C GLY A 89 -5.24 15.97 -10.88
N VAL A 90 -5.97 15.26 -10.01
CA VAL A 90 -5.37 14.39 -8.98
C VAL A 90 -5.61 12.91 -9.22
N TYR A 91 -6.75 12.54 -9.82
CA TYR A 91 -7.13 11.15 -10.00
C TYR A 91 -6.69 10.62 -11.37
N HIS A 92 -5.86 9.58 -11.31
CA HIS A 92 -5.44 8.79 -12.46
C HIS A 92 -5.64 7.30 -12.20
N ARG A 93 -6.43 6.64 -13.05
CA ARG A 93 -6.72 5.21 -12.95
C ARG A 93 -5.46 4.35 -12.94
N ASP A 94 -4.44 4.75 -13.70
CA ASP A 94 -3.16 4.05 -13.77
C ASP A 94 -2.36 4.11 -12.48
N VAL A 95 -2.39 5.27 -11.78
CA VAL A 95 -1.75 5.42 -10.47
C VAL A 95 -2.43 4.52 -9.44
N THR A 96 -3.77 4.53 -9.40
CA THR A 96 -4.55 3.63 -8.55
C THR A 96 -4.19 2.17 -8.83
N SER A 97 -4.15 1.77 -10.10
CA SER A 97 -3.79 0.39 -10.50
C SER A 97 -2.35 0.03 -10.14
N GLY A 98 -1.42 0.96 -10.26
CA GLY A 98 -0.02 0.80 -9.84
C GLY A 98 0.10 0.57 -8.33
N LEU A 99 -0.61 1.35 -7.52
CA LEU A 99 -0.65 1.19 -6.06
C LEU A 99 -1.28 -0.16 -5.66
N VAL A 100 -2.36 -0.57 -6.32
CA VAL A 100 -2.97 -1.90 -6.10
C VAL A 100 -1.98 -3.02 -6.39
N ARG A 101 -1.28 -2.96 -7.53
CA ARG A 101 -0.25 -3.97 -7.87
C ARG A 101 0.92 -3.97 -6.87
N ALA A 102 1.33 -2.79 -6.40
CA ALA A 102 2.39 -2.68 -5.40
C ALA A 102 1.97 -3.35 -4.07
N LEU A 103 0.74 -3.13 -3.61
CA LEU A 103 0.19 -3.78 -2.42
C LEU A 103 0.01 -5.30 -2.62
N GLN A 104 -0.44 -5.73 -3.80
CA GLN A 104 -0.56 -7.16 -4.13
C GLN A 104 0.80 -7.86 -4.28
N GLY A 105 1.85 -7.11 -4.60
CA GLY A 105 3.23 -7.60 -4.66
C GLY A 105 3.88 -7.81 -3.28
N VAL A 106 3.23 -7.39 -2.19
CA VAL A 106 3.73 -7.63 -0.84
C VAL A 106 3.70 -9.14 -0.55
N PRO A 107 4.83 -9.73 -0.11
CA PRO A 107 4.88 -11.17 0.18
C PRO A 107 4.10 -11.48 1.47
N MET A 108 2.81 -11.82 1.33
CA MET A 108 1.89 -12.01 2.47
C MET A 108 2.36 -13.05 3.50
N HIS A 109 3.11 -14.07 3.06
CA HIS A 109 3.67 -15.12 3.92
C HIS A 109 4.81 -14.63 4.81
N GLU A 110 5.36 -13.44 4.53
CA GLU A 110 6.41 -12.81 5.35
C GLU A 110 5.83 -11.82 6.37
N LEU A 111 4.51 -11.58 6.36
CA LEU A 111 3.86 -10.70 7.33
C LEU A 111 3.75 -11.40 8.69
N ALA A 112 4.03 -10.66 9.75
CA ALA A 112 4.16 -11.18 11.11
C ALA A 112 2.80 -11.51 11.77
N SER A 113 1.69 -11.05 11.19
CA SER A 113 0.36 -11.32 11.74
C SER A 113 -0.73 -11.35 10.68
N GLY A 114 -1.82 -12.06 10.97
CA GLY A 114 -3.03 -12.04 10.13
C GLY A 114 -3.62 -10.64 9.98
N LYS A 115 -3.48 -9.76 11.00
CA LYS A 115 -3.92 -8.36 10.92
C LYS A 115 -3.18 -7.57 9.84
N GLN A 116 -1.88 -7.80 9.67
CA GLN A 116 -1.10 -7.16 8.60
C GLN A 116 -1.56 -7.63 7.23
N VAL A 117 -1.81 -8.94 7.06
CA VAL A 117 -2.34 -9.50 5.81
C VAL A 117 -3.69 -8.89 5.49
N GLU A 118 -4.61 -8.88 6.45
CA GLU A 118 -5.94 -8.30 6.30
C GLU A 118 -5.89 -6.82 5.93
N ALA A 119 -5.05 -6.04 6.60
CA ALA A 119 -4.92 -4.61 6.33
C ALA A 119 -4.37 -4.31 4.92
N ILE A 120 -3.35 -5.04 4.46
CA ILE A 120 -2.80 -4.85 3.11
C ILE A 120 -3.82 -5.25 2.04
N LEU A 121 -4.50 -6.38 2.21
CA LEU A 121 -5.57 -6.80 1.28
C LEU A 121 -6.75 -5.83 1.30
N GLY A 122 -7.12 -5.33 2.48
CA GLY A 122 -8.12 -4.30 2.68
C GLY A 122 -7.79 -3.03 1.91
N LEU A 123 -6.57 -2.51 2.06
CA LEU A 123 -6.08 -1.35 1.31
C LEU A 123 -6.17 -1.57 -0.21
N ALA A 124 -5.69 -2.71 -0.71
CA ALA A 124 -5.71 -3.00 -2.14
C ALA A 124 -7.14 -3.05 -2.70
N ASN A 125 -8.07 -3.70 -1.99
CA ASN A 125 -9.47 -3.78 -2.39
C ASN A 125 -10.16 -2.42 -2.35
N GLN A 126 -9.94 -1.65 -1.29
CA GLN A 126 -10.56 -0.33 -1.17
C GLN A 126 -10.03 0.66 -2.21
N LEU A 127 -8.77 0.56 -2.65
CA LEU A 127 -8.28 1.34 -3.79
C LEU A 127 -9.00 1.01 -5.09
N VAL A 128 -9.31 -0.27 -5.34
CA VAL A 128 -10.09 -0.69 -6.52
C VAL A 128 -11.51 -0.13 -6.45
N PHE A 129 -12.16 -0.25 -5.29
CA PHE A 129 -13.52 0.26 -5.11
C PHE A 129 -13.59 1.78 -5.17
N MET A 130 -12.64 2.47 -4.53
CA MET A 130 -12.44 3.91 -4.65
C MET A 130 -12.29 4.31 -6.11
N GLY A 131 -11.38 3.68 -6.87
CA GLY A 131 -11.20 3.99 -8.28
C GLY A 131 -12.49 3.84 -9.08
N ASN A 132 -13.25 2.75 -8.87
CA ASN A 132 -14.53 2.56 -9.54
C ASN A 132 -15.58 3.61 -9.14
N ALA A 133 -15.59 4.06 -7.88
CA ALA A 133 -16.48 5.12 -7.41
C ALA A 133 -16.07 6.49 -7.98
N THR A 134 -14.79 6.78 -8.03
CA THR A 134 -14.25 8.01 -8.62
C THR A 134 -14.49 8.08 -10.13
N ASP A 135 -14.37 6.97 -10.85
CA ASP A 135 -14.71 6.90 -12.29
C ASP A 135 -16.19 7.26 -12.52
N LYS A 136 -17.10 6.85 -11.62
CA LYS A 136 -18.52 7.22 -11.69
C LYS A 136 -18.76 8.70 -11.38
N LEU A 137 -17.95 9.32 -10.51
CA LEU A 137 -17.99 10.75 -10.23
C LEU A 137 -17.51 11.60 -11.42
N LEU A 138 -16.52 11.09 -12.18
CA LEU A 138 -16.01 11.75 -13.38
C LEU A 138 -16.86 11.46 -14.63
N GLY A 139 -17.69 10.42 -14.59
CA GLY A 139 -18.64 10.09 -15.65
C GLY A 139 -19.84 11.05 -15.67
N PRO A 140 -20.58 11.12 -16.79
CA PRO A 140 -21.82 11.88 -16.84
C PRO A 140 -22.81 11.35 -15.80
N PRO A 141 -23.43 12.21 -14.96
CA PRO A 141 -24.43 11.78 -13.96
C PRO A 141 -25.60 10.99 -14.58
N LEU A 142 -25.88 11.23 -15.87
CA LEU A 142 -26.88 10.55 -16.69
C LEU A 142 -26.59 9.06 -16.93
N MET A 143 -25.40 8.56 -16.58
CA MET A 143 -25.02 7.17 -16.84
C MET A 143 -25.57 6.16 -15.80
N GLN A 144 -26.22 6.62 -14.73
CA GLN A 144 -26.92 5.72 -13.82
C GLN A 144 -28.39 5.55 -14.27
N PRO A 145 -28.84 4.31 -14.58
CA PRO A 145 -30.20 4.04 -15.06
C PRO A 145 -31.28 4.62 -14.15
N GLU A 146 -31.07 4.57 -12.84
CA GLU A 146 -31.99 5.07 -11.83
C GLU A 146 -32.12 6.60 -11.87
N VAL A 147 -30.99 7.30 -12.04
CA VAL A 147 -30.95 8.76 -12.16
C VAL A 147 -31.58 9.21 -13.46
N LEU A 148 -31.30 8.51 -14.56
CA LEU A 148 -31.90 8.78 -15.87
C LEU A 148 -33.42 8.63 -15.81
N LYS A 149 -33.92 7.51 -15.26
CA LYS A 149 -35.35 7.28 -15.07
C LYS A 149 -36.01 8.36 -14.20
N ALA A 150 -35.35 8.80 -13.14
CA ALA A 150 -35.84 9.88 -12.30
C ALA A 150 -35.92 11.20 -13.08
N LEU A 151 -34.89 11.55 -13.85
CA LEU A 151 -34.87 12.76 -14.68
C LEU A 151 -35.92 12.73 -15.81
N GLU A 152 -36.17 11.58 -16.42
CA GLU A 152 -37.23 11.40 -17.43
C GLU A 152 -38.62 11.59 -16.82
N SER A 153 -38.85 11.07 -15.61
CA SER A 153 -40.16 11.17 -14.94
C SER A 153 -40.58 12.61 -14.58
N VAL A 154 -39.61 13.53 -14.54
CA VAL A 154 -39.80 14.93 -14.17
C VAL A 154 -39.99 15.84 -15.40
N GLY A 155 -39.68 15.35 -16.62
CA GLY A 155 -39.79 16.15 -17.84
C GLY A 155 -38.87 17.37 -17.84
N ASP A 156 -39.42 18.56 -18.16
CA ASP A 156 -38.68 19.83 -18.28
C ASP A 156 -38.69 20.68 -17.00
N ASP A 157 -39.14 20.15 -15.85
CA ASP A 157 -39.07 20.88 -14.58
C ASP A 157 -37.59 21.04 -14.14
N HIS A 158 -37.03 22.20 -14.45
CA HIS A 158 -35.64 22.54 -14.17
C HIS A 158 -35.29 22.47 -12.68
N GLU A 159 -36.19 22.84 -11.77
CA GLU A 159 -35.89 22.81 -10.33
C GLU A 159 -35.80 21.36 -9.83
N GLN A 160 -36.76 20.52 -10.18
CA GLN A 160 -36.72 19.12 -9.79
C GLN A 160 -35.55 18.37 -10.43
N ARG A 161 -35.22 18.65 -11.69
CA ARG A 161 -34.02 18.09 -12.34
C ARG A 161 -32.75 18.46 -11.58
N ARG A 162 -32.60 19.73 -11.19
CA ARG A 162 -31.44 20.17 -10.38
C ARG A 162 -31.37 19.43 -9.04
N ARG A 163 -32.51 19.25 -8.36
CA ARG A 163 -32.56 18.48 -7.10
C ARG A 163 -32.13 17.02 -7.29
N ILE A 164 -32.62 16.36 -8.34
CA ILE A 164 -32.23 14.97 -8.65
C ILE A 164 -30.73 14.89 -8.92
N SER A 165 -30.16 15.81 -9.70
CA SER A 165 -28.73 15.87 -9.97
C SER A 165 -27.89 16.08 -8.71
N HIS A 166 -28.27 17.01 -7.83
CA HIS A 166 -27.59 17.25 -6.55
C HIS A 166 -27.65 16.00 -5.63
N ILE A 167 -28.80 15.33 -5.55
CA ILE A 167 -28.92 14.07 -4.79
C ILE A 167 -28.00 12.99 -5.37
N ALA A 168 -28.01 12.79 -6.68
CA ALA A 168 -27.17 11.80 -7.35
C ALA A 168 -25.68 12.08 -7.13
N LEU A 169 -25.27 13.35 -7.22
CA LEU A 169 -23.91 13.79 -6.95
C LEU A 169 -23.50 13.48 -5.51
N ASN A 170 -24.33 13.82 -4.53
CA ASN A 170 -24.03 13.55 -3.12
C ASN A 170 -23.92 12.05 -2.80
N VAL A 171 -24.77 11.21 -3.40
CA VAL A 171 -24.68 9.75 -3.26
C VAL A 171 -23.35 9.24 -3.82
N LEU A 172 -22.94 9.73 -4.99
CA LEU A 172 -21.67 9.39 -5.61
C LEU A 172 -20.47 9.83 -4.76
N LYS A 173 -20.50 11.07 -4.24
CA LYS A 173 -19.48 11.62 -3.34
C LYS A 173 -19.37 10.75 -2.09
N ALA A 174 -20.49 10.51 -1.40
CA ALA A 174 -20.53 9.70 -0.19
C ALA A 174 -19.99 8.29 -0.42
N ASN A 175 -20.32 7.66 -1.54
CA ASN A 175 -19.79 6.33 -1.87
C ASN A 175 -18.26 6.34 -2.04
N ALA A 176 -17.70 7.32 -2.74
CA ALA A 176 -16.25 7.44 -2.89
C ALA A 176 -15.56 7.75 -1.55
N LEU A 177 -16.11 8.68 -0.76
CA LEU A 177 -15.60 9.03 0.58
C LEU A 177 -15.61 7.84 1.54
N ASN A 178 -16.64 6.99 1.51
CA ASN A 178 -16.69 5.78 2.32
C ASN A 178 -15.50 4.83 2.03
N HIS A 179 -15.11 4.67 0.76
CA HIS A 179 -13.94 3.86 0.42
C HIS A 179 -12.63 4.50 0.90
N LEU A 180 -12.53 5.83 0.86
CA LEU A 180 -11.40 6.57 1.40
C LEU A 180 -11.30 6.42 2.92
N ASP A 181 -12.43 6.46 3.64
CA ASP A 181 -12.46 6.21 5.09
C ASP A 181 -11.96 4.80 5.42
N LYS A 182 -12.37 3.80 4.63
CA LYS A 182 -11.87 2.43 4.80
C LYS A 182 -10.37 2.31 4.50
N ILE A 183 -9.82 3.09 3.56
CA ILE A 183 -8.36 3.15 3.34
C ILE A 183 -7.65 3.65 4.60
N ASP A 184 -8.15 4.72 5.23
CA ASP A 184 -7.60 5.22 6.49
C ASP A 184 -7.68 4.17 7.60
N GLU A 185 -8.84 3.52 7.77
CA GLU A 185 -9.02 2.45 8.77
C GLU A 185 -7.98 1.33 8.61
N TYR A 186 -7.81 0.81 7.38
CA TYR A 186 -6.84 -0.26 7.13
C TYR A 186 -5.39 0.23 7.30
N TYR A 187 -5.08 1.46 6.89
CA TYR A 187 -3.74 2.04 7.11
C TYR A 187 -3.43 2.17 8.60
N PHE A 188 -4.35 2.71 9.41
CA PHE A 188 -4.13 2.84 10.85
C PHE A 188 -4.07 1.49 11.56
N SER A 189 -4.88 0.52 11.13
CA SER A 189 -4.78 -0.86 11.59
C SER A 189 -3.38 -1.42 11.31
N LEU A 190 -2.88 -1.28 10.08
CA LEU A 190 -1.53 -1.71 9.70
C LEU A 190 -0.45 -1.00 10.54
N LYS A 191 -0.52 0.33 10.66
CA LYS A 191 0.43 1.13 11.43
C LYS A 191 0.50 0.67 12.89
N SER A 192 -0.63 0.40 13.50
CA SER A 192 -0.70 -0.07 14.89
C SER A 192 0.02 -1.41 15.11
N THR A 193 0.21 -2.23 14.06
CA THR A 193 0.98 -3.48 14.17
C THR A 193 2.49 -3.29 14.15
N PHE A 194 2.97 -2.12 13.77
CA PHE A 194 4.41 -1.78 13.77
C PHE A 194 4.82 -0.99 15.01
N ASP A 195 3.87 -0.33 15.67
CA ASP A 195 4.10 0.45 16.90
C ASP A 195 4.06 -0.42 18.18
N ASN A 196 3.63 -1.69 18.08
CA ASN A 196 3.58 -2.68 19.17
C ASN A 196 4.71 -3.72 19.06
#